data_AF-A0AAP0MLU8-F1
#
_entry.id   AF-A0AAP0MLU8-F1
#
_cell.length_a   1.000
_cell.length_b   1.000
_cell.length_c   1.000
_cell.angle_alpha   90.00
_cell.angle_beta   90.00
_cell.angle_gamma   90.00
#
_symmetry.space_group_name_H-M   'P 1'
#
loop_
_entity.id
_entity.type
_entity.pdbx_description
1 polymer ?
#
loop_
_entity_poly.entity_id
_entity_poly.type
_entity_poly.pdbx_seq_one_letter_code
_entity_poly.pdbx_strand_id
1 'polypeptide(L)'
;MLPAIFNLPKSHLQCFGELVYCIGNDMLSKCNSLESPLERFTAVVAWSISMNRPPVFGSAPYNPVLGETHHVSRGNLNILLEQVSHHPPVTALHATDEKENIEIIWCQHPAPKFYGASVEAEVHGRRQLKLLNHNETYEMNSPKLCIRFLPVPGADWVGNVKIKCHETGLEAELFYKANPFIALRRNHRAVKGKINNSSSSKILFEIDGHWDRTVSLKDVNNGKSTIIYNAKEVLTGLRAPIVKDLEEMWPSESAAVWSEVSQYIMRQDWEKASEAKKAVEEKQRKLLRERESAGETWVPKHFTVTCSKESGWDCSSIKKVVPPAPIVVPL
;
A
#
# COMPACT_ATOMS: atom_id res chain seq x y z
N MET A 1 6.79 13.20 -18.60
CA MET A 1 6.12 11.92 -18.22
C MET A 1 7.15 10.81 -18.33
N LEU A 2 7.09 9.82 -17.45
CA LEU A 2 8.02 8.69 -17.52
C LEU A 2 7.79 7.92 -18.85
N PRO A 3 8.84 7.57 -19.61
CA PRO A 3 8.73 6.73 -20.81
C PRO A 3 8.15 5.34 -20.50
N ALA A 4 7.41 4.77 -21.46
CA ALA A 4 6.72 3.49 -21.29
C ALA A 4 7.67 2.31 -20.97
N ILE A 5 8.92 2.36 -21.43
CA ILE A 5 9.94 1.35 -21.12
C ILE A 5 10.27 1.23 -19.62
N PHE A 6 10.05 2.30 -18.85
CA PHE A 6 10.23 2.30 -17.41
C PHE A 6 8.91 2.06 -16.66
N ASN A 7 7.82 1.71 -17.37
CA ASN A 7 6.55 1.40 -16.72
C ASN A 7 6.42 -0.11 -16.43
N LEU A 8 5.97 -0.42 -15.21
CA LEU A 8 5.37 -1.72 -14.91
C LEU A 8 3.95 -1.73 -15.50
N PRO A 9 3.46 -2.86 -16.04
CA PRO A 9 2.09 -2.99 -16.55
C PRO A 9 1.06 -3.09 -15.40
N LYS A 10 1.10 -2.11 -14.49
CA LYS A 10 0.24 -1.96 -13.32
C LYS A 10 0.08 -0.48 -12.97
N SER A 11 -1.10 -0.09 -12.55
CA SER A 11 -1.37 1.22 -11.93
C SER A 11 -0.93 1.26 -10.47
N HIS A 12 -0.66 2.45 -9.91
CA HIS A 12 -0.47 2.58 -8.47
C HIS A 12 -1.65 2.03 -7.67
N LEU A 13 -2.89 2.14 -8.17
CA LEU A 13 -4.07 1.60 -7.46
C LEU A 13 -3.97 0.08 -7.28
N GLN A 14 -3.56 -0.62 -8.34
CA GLN A 14 -3.30 -2.05 -8.28
C GLN A 14 -2.19 -2.34 -7.27
N CYS A 15 -1.04 -1.67 -7.38
CA CYS A 15 0.08 -1.85 -6.45
C CYS A 15 -0.30 -1.64 -4.98
N PHE A 16 -1.14 -0.65 -4.67
CA PHE A 16 -1.64 -0.42 -3.31
C PHE A 16 -2.61 -1.51 -2.85
N GLY A 17 -3.50 -1.99 -3.72
CA GLY A 17 -4.36 -3.14 -3.44
C GLY A 17 -3.57 -4.40 -3.09
N GLU A 18 -2.48 -4.68 -3.82
CA GLU A 18 -1.60 -5.85 -3.58
C GLU A 18 -0.90 -5.85 -2.20
N LEU A 19 -0.82 -4.70 -1.54
CA LEU A 19 -0.24 -4.61 -0.19
C LEU A 19 -1.17 -5.19 0.87
N VAL A 20 -2.48 -5.12 0.63
CA VAL A 20 -3.50 -5.39 1.64
C VAL A 20 -3.83 -6.87 1.73
N TYR A 21 -3.94 -7.57 0.61
CA TYR A 21 -4.29 -8.99 0.63
C TYR A 21 -3.08 -9.90 0.88
N CYS A 22 -3.24 -10.87 1.79
CA CYS A 22 -2.15 -11.70 2.33
C CYS A 22 -1.85 -12.97 1.52
N ILE A 23 -0.95 -12.91 0.54
CA ILE A 23 -0.75 -13.96 -0.48
C ILE A 23 -0.62 -15.40 0.07
N GLY A 24 0.45 -15.72 0.80
CA GLY A 24 0.73 -17.10 1.22
C GLY A 24 0.07 -17.48 2.54
N ASN A 25 0.30 -16.69 3.60
CA ASN A 25 -0.32 -16.89 4.91
C ASN A 25 -1.38 -15.83 5.15
N ASP A 26 -2.53 -16.22 5.70
CA ASP A 26 -3.59 -15.27 6.06
C ASP A 26 -3.25 -14.49 7.34
N MET A 27 -2.47 -13.42 7.18
CA MET A 27 -2.05 -12.57 8.30
C MET A 27 -3.18 -11.68 8.82
N LEU A 28 -4.13 -11.28 7.97
CA LEU A 28 -5.23 -10.38 8.35
C LEU A 28 -6.20 -11.06 9.31
N SER A 29 -6.68 -12.26 8.98
CA SER A 29 -7.59 -13.01 9.86
C SER A 29 -6.93 -13.30 11.21
N LYS A 30 -5.61 -13.60 11.20
CA LYS A 30 -4.83 -13.78 12.43
C LYS A 30 -4.80 -12.53 13.31
N CYS A 31 -4.81 -11.32 12.75
CA CYS A 31 -4.90 -10.10 13.55
C CYS A 31 -6.18 -10.05 14.39
N ASN A 32 -7.31 -10.52 13.85
CA ASN A 32 -8.61 -10.42 14.51
C ASN A 32 -8.97 -11.65 15.39
N SER A 33 -8.31 -12.79 15.18
CA SER A 33 -8.64 -14.05 15.87
C SER A 33 -7.96 -14.23 17.24
N LEU A 34 -6.96 -13.41 17.59
CA LEU A 34 -6.20 -13.56 18.83
C LEU A 34 -6.92 -12.87 20.01
N GLU A 35 -6.87 -13.49 21.19
CA GLU A 35 -7.60 -13.02 22.39
C GLU A 35 -6.86 -11.90 23.15
N SER A 36 -5.53 -11.98 23.22
CA SER A 36 -4.73 -10.98 23.93
C SER A 36 -4.53 -9.72 23.09
N PRO A 37 -4.79 -8.51 23.62
CA PRO A 37 -4.49 -7.25 22.93
C PRO A 37 -3.04 -7.16 22.45
N LEU A 38 -2.10 -7.68 23.24
CA LEU A 38 -0.68 -7.65 22.92
C LEU A 38 -0.31 -8.61 21.78
N GLU A 39 -0.97 -9.77 21.71
CA GLU A 39 -0.79 -10.73 20.62
C GLU A 39 -1.41 -10.22 19.32
N ARG A 40 -2.61 -9.62 19.38
CA ARG A 40 -3.22 -8.92 18.24
C ARG A 40 -2.32 -7.81 17.72
N PHE A 41 -1.83 -6.95 18.60
CA PHE A 41 -0.93 -5.87 18.23
C PHE A 41 0.35 -6.38 17.57
N THR A 42 0.92 -7.46 18.10
CA THR A 42 2.08 -8.14 17.48
C THR A 42 1.76 -8.68 16.09
N ALA A 43 0.58 -9.27 15.88
CA ALA A 43 0.12 -9.72 14.57
C ALA A 43 -0.08 -8.55 13.59
N VAL A 44 -0.63 -7.42 14.05
CA VAL A 44 -0.76 -6.19 13.24
C VAL A 44 0.61 -5.64 12.84
N VAL A 45 1.59 -5.65 13.75
CA VAL A 45 2.99 -5.27 13.43
C VAL A 45 3.56 -6.19 12.34
N ALA A 46 3.37 -7.50 12.47
CA ALA A 46 3.83 -8.46 11.47
C ALA A 46 3.14 -8.26 10.11
N TRP A 47 1.83 -8.02 10.09
CA TRP A 47 1.07 -7.71 8.88
C TRP A 47 1.55 -6.40 8.23
N SER A 48 1.80 -5.35 9.02
CA SER A 48 2.35 -4.08 8.52
C SER A 48 3.73 -4.27 7.87
N ILE A 49 4.63 -5.06 8.48
CA ILE A 49 5.93 -5.42 7.87
C ILE A 49 5.72 -6.16 6.54
N SER A 50 4.74 -7.07 6.51
CA SER A 50 4.44 -7.87 5.33
C SER A 50 3.99 -7.04 4.14
N MET A 51 3.52 -5.81 4.32
CA MET A 51 3.13 -4.93 3.21
C MET A 51 4.33 -4.50 2.36
N ASN A 52 5.55 -4.55 2.88
CA ASN A 52 6.72 -4.11 2.12
C ASN A 52 7.05 -5.09 1.00
N ARG A 53 6.84 -4.67 -0.24
CA ARG A 53 7.23 -5.42 -1.44
C ARG A 53 8.60 -4.94 -1.92
N PRO A 54 9.54 -5.83 -2.30
CA PRO A 54 10.79 -5.42 -2.93
C PRO A 54 10.56 -4.49 -4.12
N PRO A 55 11.03 -3.23 -4.07
CA PRO A 55 10.86 -2.33 -5.19
C PRO A 55 11.74 -2.76 -6.36
N VAL A 56 11.22 -2.64 -7.59
CA VAL A 56 11.97 -2.91 -8.82
C VAL A 56 12.62 -1.61 -9.26
N PHE A 57 13.95 -1.54 -9.17
CA PHE A 57 14.68 -0.37 -9.64
C PHE A 57 14.52 -0.20 -11.15
N GLY A 58 14.28 1.04 -11.60
CA GLY A 58 14.10 1.35 -13.01
C GLY A 58 12.70 1.03 -13.56
N SER A 59 11.74 0.67 -12.70
CA SER A 59 10.35 0.49 -13.13
C SER A 59 9.37 1.15 -12.16
N ALA A 60 8.38 1.86 -12.70
CA ALA A 60 7.35 2.54 -11.92
C ALA A 60 5.95 2.15 -12.42
N PRO A 61 4.94 2.09 -11.54
CA PRO A 61 3.55 1.90 -11.96
C PRO A 61 3.07 3.06 -12.84
N TYR A 62 1.95 2.87 -13.53
CA TYR A 62 1.22 3.98 -14.13
C TYR A 62 0.74 4.94 -13.05
N ASN A 63 0.85 6.24 -13.31
CA ASN A 63 0.26 7.26 -12.46
C ASN A 63 -1.26 7.26 -12.70
N PRO A 64 -2.11 6.95 -11.71
CA PRO A 64 -3.52 6.79 -11.95
C PRO A 64 -4.16 8.08 -12.48
N VAL A 65 -5.10 7.91 -13.40
CA VAL A 65 -5.91 9.02 -13.90
C VAL A 65 -6.97 9.42 -12.86
N LEU A 66 -7.47 10.65 -12.90
CA LEU A 66 -8.51 11.07 -11.97
C LEU A 66 -9.79 10.24 -12.15
N GLY A 67 -10.32 9.69 -11.06
CA GLY A 67 -11.48 8.80 -11.09
C GLY A 67 -11.18 7.37 -11.55
N GLU A 68 -9.91 7.01 -11.76
CA GLU A 68 -9.52 5.61 -11.93
C GLU A 68 -9.86 4.80 -10.69
N THR A 69 -10.29 3.56 -10.88
CA THR A 69 -10.68 2.64 -9.82
C THR A 69 -9.89 1.34 -9.88
N HIS A 70 -9.72 0.66 -8.74
CA HIS A 70 -9.32 -0.75 -8.72
C HIS A 70 -10.23 -1.51 -7.77
N HIS A 71 -10.97 -2.50 -8.27
CA HIS A 71 -11.92 -3.30 -7.48
C HIS A 71 -11.53 -4.76 -7.59
N VAL A 72 -11.08 -5.36 -6.48
CA VAL A 72 -10.53 -6.71 -6.45
C VAL A 72 -10.94 -7.46 -5.19
N SER A 73 -11.18 -8.77 -5.33
CA SER A 73 -11.48 -9.69 -4.22
C SER A 73 -10.40 -10.75 -4.08
N ARG A 74 -10.07 -11.13 -2.84
CA ARG A 74 -9.33 -12.36 -2.56
C ARG A 74 -9.91 -13.06 -1.33
N GLY A 75 -10.44 -14.27 -1.52
CA GLY A 75 -11.20 -14.93 -0.47
C GLY A 75 -12.43 -14.08 -0.11
N ASN A 76 -12.60 -13.75 1.16
CA ASN A 76 -13.70 -12.90 1.65
C ASN A 76 -13.33 -11.40 1.69
N LEU A 77 -12.06 -11.07 1.46
CA LEU A 77 -11.59 -9.69 1.48
C LEU A 77 -11.88 -9.02 0.14
N ASN A 78 -12.74 -8.01 0.17
CA ASN A 78 -13.08 -7.18 -0.98
C ASN A 78 -12.42 -5.81 -0.84
N ILE A 79 -11.80 -5.31 -1.90
CA ILE A 79 -10.96 -4.10 -1.87
C ILE A 79 -11.39 -3.19 -3.02
N LEU A 80 -11.62 -1.91 -2.70
CA LEU A 80 -11.92 -0.86 -3.66
C LEU A 80 -10.97 0.32 -3.45
N LEU A 81 -10.32 0.74 -4.53
CA LEU A 81 -9.53 1.96 -4.59
C LEU A 81 -10.10 2.93 -5.61
N GLU A 82 -9.94 4.22 -5.35
CA GLU A 82 -10.23 5.29 -6.30
C GLU A 82 -9.12 6.35 -6.24
N GLN A 83 -8.71 6.85 -7.42
CA GLN A 83 -7.88 8.04 -7.51
C GLN A 83 -8.76 9.29 -7.36
N VAL A 84 -8.80 9.83 -6.15
CA VAL A 84 -9.72 10.92 -5.78
C VAL A 84 -9.19 12.32 -6.08
N SER A 85 -7.87 12.45 -6.30
CA SER A 85 -7.22 13.68 -6.76
C SER A 85 -6.01 13.35 -7.63
N HIS A 86 -5.67 14.20 -8.60
CA HIS A 86 -4.49 14.02 -9.48
C HIS A 86 -3.36 15.01 -9.18
N HIS A 87 -3.69 16.23 -8.72
CA HIS A 87 -2.73 17.28 -8.38
C HIS A 87 -3.09 17.93 -7.04
N PRO A 88 -2.51 17.48 -5.90
CA PRO A 88 -1.59 16.33 -5.77
C PRO A 88 -2.29 14.97 -5.97
N PRO A 89 -1.56 13.89 -6.27
CA PRO A 89 -2.14 12.56 -6.45
C PRO A 89 -2.60 11.97 -5.11
N VAL A 90 -3.89 11.71 -4.95
CA VAL A 90 -4.47 11.13 -3.73
C VAL A 90 -5.27 9.90 -4.09
N THR A 91 -5.01 8.81 -3.36
CA THR A 91 -5.71 7.54 -3.50
C THR A 91 -6.49 7.24 -2.23
N ALA A 92 -7.79 6.96 -2.39
CA ALA A 92 -8.63 6.40 -1.35
C ALA A 92 -8.69 4.87 -1.49
N LEU A 93 -8.68 4.15 -0.37
CA LEU A 93 -8.84 2.70 -0.31
C LEU A 93 -9.84 2.36 0.79
N HIS A 94 -10.82 1.50 0.45
CA HIS A 94 -11.66 0.80 1.40
C HIS A 94 -11.53 -0.70 1.16
N ALA A 95 -11.33 -1.48 2.20
CA ALA A 95 -11.43 -2.93 2.13
C ALA A 95 -12.22 -3.47 3.30
N THR A 96 -13.03 -4.50 3.04
CA THR A 96 -13.83 -5.17 4.06
C THR A 96 -13.76 -6.68 3.89
N ASP A 97 -13.56 -7.37 5.01
CA ASP A 97 -13.83 -8.80 5.16
C ASP A 97 -14.97 -8.96 6.15
N GLU A 98 -16.19 -9.16 5.64
CA GLU A 98 -17.39 -9.28 6.48
C GLU A 98 -17.40 -10.56 7.31
N LYS A 99 -16.74 -11.61 6.83
CA LYS A 99 -16.68 -12.89 7.54
C LYS A 99 -15.76 -12.77 8.75
N GLU A 100 -14.61 -12.15 8.54
CA GLU A 100 -13.60 -11.99 9.59
C GLU A 100 -13.78 -10.69 10.37
N ASN A 101 -14.80 -9.86 10.08
CA ASN A 101 -15.09 -8.59 10.76
C ASN A 101 -13.90 -7.60 10.75
N ILE A 102 -13.29 -7.43 9.57
CA ILE A 102 -12.14 -6.53 9.35
C ILE A 102 -12.53 -5.41 8.39
N GLU A 103 -12.10 -4.18 8.70
CA GLU A 103 -12.22 -3.02 7.83
C GLU A 103 -10.88 -2.28 7.69
N ILE A 104 -10.55 -1.83 6.49
CA ILE A 104 -9.33 -1.08 6.18
C ILE A 104 -9.70 0.19 5.43
N ILE A 105 -9.23 1.34 5.90
CA ILE A 105 -9.52 2.65 5.31
C ILE A 105 -8.24 3.45 5.18
N TRP A 106 -7.82 3.72 3.94
CA TRP A 106 -6.65 4.57 3.67
C TRP A 106 -7.05 5.78 2.82
N CYS A 107 -6.47 6.93 3.13
CA CYS A 107 -6.46 8.12 2.28
C CYS A 107 -5.00 8.56 2.18
N GLN A 108 -4.33 8.25 1.07
CA GLN A 108 -2.88 8.41 0.99
C GLN A 108 -2.44 9.14 -0.26
N HIS A 109 -1.37 9.93 -0.13
CA HIS A 109 -0.77 10.66 -1.23
C HIS A 109 0.76 10.57 -1.18
N PRO A 110 1.39 9.96 -2.21
CA PRO A 110 2.84 9.99 -2.37
C PRO A 110 3.35 11.41 -2.68
N ALA A 111 4.38 11.84 -1.97
CA ALA A 111 5.06 13.12 -2.16
C ALA A 111 6.55 12.87 -2.45
N PRO A 112 6.93 12.68 -3.74
CA PRO A 112 8.32 12.50 -4.13
C PRO A 112 9.12 13.81 -4.00
N LYS A 113 10.33 13.72 -3.47
CA LYS A 113 11.34 14.79 -3.39
C LYS A 113 12.62 14.35 -4.09
N PHE A 114 13.13 15.20 -4.98
CA PHE A 114 14.37 14.95 -5.72
C PHE A 114 15.55 15.65 -5.06
N TYR A 115 16.62 14.90 -4.82
CA TYR A 115 17.84 15.37 -4.15
C TYR A 115 19.07 15.28 -5.06
N GLY A 116 18.88 15.30 -6.39
CA GLY A 116 19.96 15.14 -7.36
C GLY A 116 20.33 13.67 -7.59
N ALA A 117 21.05 13.05 -6.65
CA ALA A 117 21.50 11.66 -6.76
C ALA A 117 20.45 10.63 -6.31
N SER A 118 19.34 11.08 -5.73
CA SER A 118 18.27 10.23 -5.21
C SER A 118 16.89 10.90 -5.30
N VAL A 119 15.86 10.06 -5.23
CA VAL A 119 14.46 10.44 -5.00
C VAL A 119 14.01 9.78 -3.71
N GLU A 120 13.34 10.53 -2.83
CA GLU A 120 12.62 9.97 -1.69
C GLU A 120 11.13 10.25 -1.86
N ALA A 121 10.32 9.19 -1.90
CA ALA A 121 8.87 9.31 -1.92
C ALA A 121 8.30 8.94 -0.55
N GLU A 122 7.89 9.97 0.18
CA GLU A 122 7.14 9.83 1.42
C GLU A 122 5.66 9.68 1.11
N VAL A 123 4.96 8.74 1.75
CA VAL A 123 3.52 8.58 1.58
C VAL A 123 2.84 9.16 2.80
N HIS A 124 2.14 10.26 2.58
CA HIS A 124 1.36 10.94 3.61
C HIS A 124 -0.09 10.47 3.61
N GLY A 125 -0.80 10.78 4.69
CA GLY A 125 -2.22 10.53 4.83
C GLY A 125 -2.54 9.38 5.79
N ARG A 126 -3.84 9.14 5.97
CA ARG A 126 -4.38 8.17 6.94
C ARG A 126 -4.26 6.75 6.43
N ARG A 127 -3.81 5.82 7.27
CA ARG A 127 -3.94 4.37 7.05
C ARG A 127 -4.44 3.69 8.32
N GLN A 128 -5.64 3.16 8.26
CA GLN A 128 -6.30 2.48 9.38
C GLN A 128 -6.61 1.02 9.05
N LEU A 129 -6.42 0.16 10.05
CA LEU A 129 -6.98 -1.20 10.14
C LEU A 129 -7.91 -1.23 11.35
N LYS A 130 -9.13 -1.72 11.18
CA LYS A 130 -10.09 -1.92 12.27
C LYS A 130 -10.38 -3.39 12.46
N LEU A 131 -10.27 -3.83 13.70
CA LEU A 131 -10.61 -5.17 14.15
C LEU A 131 -11.94 -5.10 14.90
N LEU A 132 -13.04 -5.31 14.18
CA LEU A 132 -14.37 -4.97 14.67
C LEU A 132 -14.84 -5.88 15.82
N ASN A 133 -14.31 -7.10 15.92
CA ASN A 133 -14.59 -8.01 17.04
C ASN A 133 -14.11 -7.46 18.39
N HIS A 134 -13.09 -6.59 18.36
CA HIS A 134 -12.45 -6.05 19.57
C HIS A 134 -12.69 -4.55 19.74
N ASN A 135 -13.40 -3.91 18.79
CA ASN A 135 -13.53 -2.45 18.70
C ASN A 135 -12.17 -1.73 18.73
N GLU A 136 -11.16 -2.28 18.04
CA GLU A 136 -9.81 -1.72 18.01
C GLU A 136 -9.51 -1.06 16.66
N THR A 137 -8.92 0.13 16.71
CA THR A 137 -8.45 0.87 15.53
C THR A 137 -6.94 1.03 15.58
N TYR A 138 -6.29 0.49 14.55
CA TYR A 138 -4.85 0.55 14.38
C TYR A 138 -4.51 1.60 13.32
N GLU A 139 -3.82 2.66 13.74
CA GLU A 139 -3.31 3.71 12.88
C GLU A 139 -1.84 3.49 12.59
N MET A 140 -1.45 3.64 11.33
CA MET A 140 -0.06 3.50 10.92
C MET A 140 0.31 4.45 9.77
N ASN A 141 1.56 4.86 9.73
CA ASN A 141 2.14 5.45 8.52
C ASN A 141 2.82 4.34 7.68
N SER A 142 3.62 4.73 6.69
CA SER A 142 4.35 3.79 5.83
C SER A 142 5.81 4.20 5.70
N PRO A 143 6.72 3.29 5.34
CA PRO A 143 8.10 3.66 5.07
C PRO A 143 8.19 4.49 3.78
N LYS A 144 9.28 5.24 3.65
CA LYS A 144 9.57 6.06 2.47
C LYS A 144 10.24 5.18 1.42
N LEU A 145 9.89 5.34 0.16
CA LEU A 145 10.62 4.73 -0.94
C LEU A 145 11.84 5.59 -1.27
N CYS A 146 13.04 5.06 -1.10
CA CYS A 146 14.29 5.72 -1.47
C CYS A 146 14.84 5.09 -2.75
N ILE A 147 14.90 5.86 -3.83
CA ILE A 147 15.51 5.48 -5.11
C ILE A 147 16.83 6.23 -5.24
N ARG A 148 17.94 5.52 -5.34
CA ARG A 148 19.28 6.08 -5.54
C ARG A 148 19.75 5.79 -6.95
N PHE A 149 20.32 6.81 -7.60
CA PHE A 149 20.92 6.68 -8.93
C PHE A 149 22.44 6.58 -8.87
N LEU A 150 23.08 7.24 -7.90
CA LEU A 150 24.53 7.28 -7.71
C LEU A 150 24.90 7.10 -6.22
N PRO A 151 26.08 6.54 -5.90
CA PRO A 151 27.02 5.85 -6.80
C PRO A 151 26.58 4.41 -7.11
N VAL A 152 25.73 3.83 -6.27
CA VAL A 152 25.18 2.47 -6.47
C VAL A 152 23.68 2.59 -6.69
N PRO A 153 23.19 2.33 -7.91
CA PRO A 153 21.77 2.35 -8.23
C PRO A 153 20.98 1.34 -7.39
N GLY A 154 19.79 1.72 -6.94
CA GLY A 154 18.90 0.82 -6.23
C GLY A 154 17.69 1.51 -5.63
N ALA A 155 16.70 0.72 -5.23
CA ALA A 155 15.51 1.18 -4.53
C ALA A 155 15.34 0.37 -3.24
N ASP A 156 14.96 1.04 -2.15
CA ASP A 156 14.72 0.40 -0.86
C ASP A 156 13.65 1.15 -0.05
N TRP A 157 13.03 0.46 0.89
CA TRP A 157 12.13 1.06 1.88
C TRP A 157 12.94 1.52 3.09
N VAL A 158 12.79 2.79 3.47
CA VAL A 158 13.58 3.42 4.54
C VAL A 158 12.70 4.29 5.45
N GLY A 159 13.24 4.64 6.61
CA GLY A 159 12.58 5.56 7.55
C GLY A 159 11.77 4.84 8.61
N ASN A 160 10.95 5.63 9.33
CA ASN A 160 10.30 5.17 10.55
C ASN A 160 8.82 4.89 10.31
N VAL A 161 8.37 3.71 10.73
CA VAL A 161 6.95 3.35 10.77
C VAL A 161 6.50 3.34 12.22
N LYS A 162 5.45 4.09 12.53
CA LYS A 162 4.75 4.07 13.80
C LYS A 162 3.41 3.39 13.61
N ILE A 163 3.09 2.46 14.50
CA ILE A 163 1.79 1.78 14.57
C ILE A 163 1.23 2.05 15.96
N LYS A 164 -0.04 2.44 16.06
CA LYS A 164 -0.70 2.75 17.32
C LYS A 164 -2.11 2.17 17.34
N CYS A 165 -2.48 1.58 18.48
CA CYS A 165 -3.87 1.30 18.80
C CYS A 165 -4.25 2.15 20.02
N HIS A 166 -5.19 3.07 19.84
CA HIS A 166 -5.57 4.02 20.89
C HIS A 166 -6.32 3.34 22.03
N GLU A 167 -7.11 2.33 21.71
CA GLU A 167 -7.98 1.61 22.67
C GLU A 167 -7.17 0.74 23.64
N THR A 168 -6.04 0.19 23.19
CA THR A 168 -5.15 -0.64 24.02
C THR A 168 -3.96 0.14 24.59
N GLY A 169 -3.69 1.34 24.07
CA GLY A 169 -2.51 2.12 24.41
C GLY A 169 -1.18 1.48 23.97
N LEU A 170 -1.22 0.54 23.02
CA LEU A 170 -0.02 -0.10 22.47
C LEU A 170 0.53 0.69 21.28
N GLU A 171 1.85 0.84 21.26
CA GLU A 171 2.57 1.54 20.19
C GLU A 171 3.79 0.72 19.73
N ALA A 172 4.04 0.72 18.42
CA ALA A 172 5.21 0.16 17.79
C ALA A 172 5.97 1.24 17.04
N GLU A 173 7.30 1.22 17.15
CA GLU A 173 8.20 2.01 16.31
C GLU A 173 9.12 1.05 15.56
N LEU A 174 9.09 1.11 14.23
CA LEU A 174 9.94 0.34 13.33
C LEU A 174 10.88 1.28 12.59
N PHE A 175 12.14 0.90 12.44
CA PHE A 175 13.21 1.64 11.81
C PHE A 175 13.74 0.83 10.63
N TYR A 176 13.36 1.24 9.42
CA TYR A 176 13.83 0.65 8.16
C TYR A 176 15.14 1.32 7.76
N LYS A 177 16.23 0.55 7.78
CA LYS A 177 17.56 1.09 7.55
C LYS A 177 17.87 1.22 6.08
N ALA A 178 18.38 2.39 5.68
CA ALA A 178 18.99 2.57 4.37
C ALA A 178 20.23 1.69 4.24
N ASN A 179 20.43 1.08 3.07
CA ASN A 179 21.63 0.29 2.79
C ASN A 179 22.89 1.18 2.93
N PRO A 180 23.84 0.86 3.83
CA PRO A 180 25.07 1.64 3.98
C PRO A 180 25.93 1.51 2.71
N PHE A 181 26.55 2.62 2.31
CA PHE A 181 27.34 2.80 1.08
C PHE A 181 28.53 1.83 0.90
N ILE A 182 28.86 1.00 1.91
CA ILE A 182 30.01 0.09 1.91
C ILE A 182 29.54 -1.28 2.41
N ALA A 183 29.10 -2.11 1.47
CA ALA A 183 29.32 -3.57 1.41
C ALA A 183 29.38 -4.39 2.72
N LEU A 184 28.41 -4.25 3.62
CA LEU A 184 27.97 -5.41 4.42
C LEU A 184 26.58 -5.82 3.96
N ARG A 185 26.53 -6.78 3.02
CA ARG A 185 25.30 -7.49 2.59
C ARG A 185 24.45 -7.98 3.78
N ARG A 186 25.04 -8.11 4.98
CA ARG A 186 24.37 -8.48 6.22
C ARG A 186 23.32 -7.50 6.71
N ASN A 187 23.37 -6.20 6.37
CA ASN A 187 22.42 -5.18 6.88
C ASN A 187 21.43 -4.65 5.83
N HIS A 188 21.47 -5.16 4.60
CA HIS A 188 20.50 -4.78 3.57
C HIS A 188 19.08 -5.14 4.02
N ARG A 189 18.13 -4.21 3.87
CA ARG A 189 16.70 -4.39 4.22
C ARG A 189 16.47 -4.74 5.69
N ALA A 190 17.36 -4.31 6.56
CA ALA A 190 17.22 -4.50 8.00
C ALA A 190 16.08 -3.64 8.55
N VAL A 191 15.29 -4.24 9.44
CA VAL A 191 14.28 -3.56 10.25
C VAL A 191 14.59 -3.82 11.72
N LYS A 192 14.60 -2.75 12.50
CA LYS A 192 14.68 -2.80 13.97
C LYS A 192 13.46 -2.11 14.54
N GLY A 193 13.10 -2.40 15.79
CA GLY A 193 11.99 -1.68 16.40
C GLY A 193 11.73 -2.08 17.83
N LYS A 194 10.64 -1.56 18.36
CA LYS A 194 10.15 -1.86 19.71
C LYS A 194 8.64 -1.78 19.76
N ILE A 195 8.04 -2.59 20.64
CA ILE A 195 6.64 -2.46 21.06
C ILE A 195 6.65 -1.96 22.51
N ASN A 196 5.88 -0.93 22.79
CA ASN A 196 5.74 -0.35 24.11
C ASN A 196 4.27 -0.04 24.42
N ASN A 197 3.99 0.23 25.69
CA ASN A 197 2.71 0.76 26.14
C ASN A 197 2.86 2.27 26.38
N SER A 198 2.06 3.08 25.70
CA SER A 198 2.18 4.54 25.69
C SER A 198 2.06 5.18 27.08
N SER A 199 1.17 4.63 27.92
CA SER A 199 0.90 5.18 29.26
C SER A 199 2.07 4.97 30.22
N SER A 200 2.77 3.84 30.10
CA SER A 200 3.89 3.49 30.97
C SER A 200 5.26 3.81 30.37
N SER A 201 5.33 4.06 29.06
CA SER A 201 6.57 4.09 28.28
C SER A 201 7.45 2.84 28.45
N LYS A 202 6.89 1.74 29.00
CA LYS A 202 7.61 0.48 29.21
C LYS A 202 7.75 -0.24 27.88
N ILE A 203 8.99 -0.58 27.52
CA ILE A 203 9.28 -1.44 26.37
C ILE A 203 8.91 -2.87 26.74
N LEU A 204 8.02 -3.47 25.93
CA LEU A 204 7.55 -4.84 26.09
C LEU A 204 8.35 -5.80 25.22
N PHE A 205 8.61 -5.40 23.97
CA PHE A 205 9.35 -6.20 23.01
C PHE A 205 10.34 -5.39 22.19
N GLU A 206 11.40 -6.06 21.76
CA GLU A 206 12.35 -5.60 20.74
C GLU A 206 12.11 -6.35 19.42
N ILE A 207 12.20 -5.64 18.31
CA ILE A 207 12.03 -6.18 16.96
C ILE A 207 13.38 -6.12 16.25
N ASP A 208 13.79 -7.23 15.64
CA ASP A 208 15.02 -7.30 14.85
C ASP A 208 14.88 -8.31 13.70
N GLY A 209 15.37 -7.93 12.53
CA GLY A 209 15.51 -8.84 11.39
C GLY A 209 15.58 -8.12 10.05
N HIS A 210 15.09 -8.80 9.01
CA HIS A 210 15.06 -8.31 7.64
C HIS A 210 13.66 -8.46 7.06
N TRP A 211 13.07 -7.37 6.58
CA TRP A 211 11.69 -7.36 6.08
C TRP A 211 11.50 -8.18 4.78
N ASP A 212 12.59 -8.54 4.11
CA ASP A 212 12.60 -9.44 2.95
C ASP A 212 12.95 -10.90 3.29
N ARG A 213 13.17 -11.22 4.58
CA ARG A 213 13.48 -12.56 5.08
C ARG A 213 12.66 -12.86 6.32
N THR A 214 13.29 -12.84 7.50
CA THR A 214 12.65 -13.13 8.77
C THR A 214 12.76 -11.95 9.70
N VAL A 215 11.69 -11.67 10.44
CA VAL A 215 11.68 -10.70 11.54
C VAL A 215 11.28 -11.40 12.83
N SER A 216 12.06 -11.13 13.88
CA SER A 216 11.87 -11.70 15.21
C SER A 216 11.42 -10.64 16.21
N LEU A 217 10.72 -11.11 17.23
CA LEU A 217 10.25 -10.36 18.38
C LEU A 217 10.84 -10.99 19.64
N LYS A 218 11.54 -10.18 20.44
CA LYS A 218 12.15 -10.60 21.70
C LYS A 218 11.44 -9.94 22.88
N ASP A 219 10.93 -10.75 23.80
CA ASP A 219 10.34 -10.29 25.06
C ASP A 219 11.43 -9.74 25.98
N VAL A 220 11.27 -8.50 26.43
CA VAL A 220 12.26 -7.84 27.29
C VAL A 220 12.30 -8.44 28.70
N ASN A 221 11.18 -8.99 29.20
CA ASN A 221 11.10 -9.49 30.57
C ASN A 221 11.77 -10.86 30.73
N ASN A 222 11.63 -11.76 29.75
CA ASN A 222 12.13 -13.14 29.83
C ASN A 222 13.20 -13.48 28.77
N GLY A 223 13.47 -12.58 27.81
CA GLY A 223 14.47 -12.77 26.76
C GLY A 223 14.07 -13.73 25.64
N LYS A 224 12.87 -14.32 25.67
CA LYS A 224 12.38 -15.27 24.65
C LYS A 224 12.23 -14.55 23.32
N SER A 225 12.82 -15.13 22.28
CA SER A 225 12.69 -14.66 20.90
C SER A 225 11.77 -15.55 20.08
N THR A 226 10.91 -14.96 19.26
CA THR A 226 9.95 -15.64 18.39
C THR A 226 9.95 -15.02 17.01
N ILE A 227 9.78 -15.81 15.95
CA ILE A 227 9.65 -15.29 14.58
C ILE A 227 8.20 -14.83 14.40
N ILE A 228 8.01 -13.55 14.07
CA ILE A 228 6.68 -12.97 13.84
C ILE A 228 6.34 -12.83 12.35
N TYR A 229 7.35 -12.84 11.49
CA TYR A 229 7.19 -12.72 10.04
C TYR A 229 8.28 -13.49 9.30
N ASN A 230 7.87 -14.21 8.25
CA ASN A 230 8.73 -14.90 7.30
C ASN A 230 8.27 -14.58 5.86
N ALA A 231 9.03 -13.76 5.16
CA ALA A 231 8.76 -13.32 3.79
C ALA A 231 8.57 -14.49 2.82
N LYS A 232 9.30 -15.59 3.00
CA LYS A 232 9.15 -16.77 2.14
C LYS A 232 7.76 -17.41 2.30
N GLU A 233 7.23 -17.46 3.50
CA GLU A 233 5.90 -18.04 3.74
C GLU A 233 4.79 -17.07 3.33
N VAL A 234 5.00 -15.77 3.55
CA VAL A 234 3.94 -14.77 3.34
C VAL A 234 3.83 -14.29 1.90
N LEU A 235 4.96 -14.17 1.18
CA LEU A 235 5.01 -13.56 -0.16
C LEU A 235 5.10 -14.57 -1.31
N THR A 236 5.22 -15.87 -1.02
CA THR A 236 5.21 -16.90 -2.07
C THR A 236 3.81 -17.16 -2.59
N GLY A 237 3.71 -17.54 -3.86
CA GLY A 237 2.42 -17.89 -4.48
C GLY A 237 1.61 -16.71 -5.00
N LEU A 238 2.24 -15.55 -5.26
CA LEU A 238 1.54 -14.43 -5.89
C LEU A 238 1.00 -14.85 -7.26
N ARG A 239 -0.33 -14.83 -7.41
CA ARG A 239 -1.03 -15.11 -8.65
C ARG A 239 -1.54 -13.81 -9.25
N ALA A 240 -1.51 -13.72 -10.58
CA ALA A 240 -2.13 -12.62 -11.28
C ALA A 240 -3.65 -12.62 -11.02
N PRO A 241 -4.25 -11.48 -10.65
CA PRO A 241 -5.70 -11.37 -10.59
C PRO A 241 -6.34 -11.71 -11.95
N ILE A 242 -7.50 -12.35 -11.92
CA ILE A 242 -8.27 -12.72 -13.12
C ILE A 242 -9.59 -11.96 -13.15
N VAL A 243 -10.06 -11.63 -14.35
CA VAL A 243 -11.40 -11.08 -14.56
C VAL A 243 -12.39 -12.25 -14.57
N LYS A 244 -13.29 -12.30 -13.59
CA LYS A 244 -14.38 -13.28 -13.54
C LYS A 244 -15.62 -12.80 -14.28
N ASP A 245 -15.90 -11.50 -14.17
CA ASP A 245 -17.05 -10.87 -14.81
C ASP A 245 -16.58 -9.64 -15.58
N LEU A 246 -16.65 -9.71 -16.91
CA LEU A 246 -16.25 -8.61 -17.78
C LEU A 246 -17.34 -7.55 -17.89
N GLU A 247 -18.62 -7.93 -17.74
CA GLU A 247 -19.76 -7.01 -17.88
C GLU A 247 -19.90 -6.11 -16.65
N GLU A 248 -19.54 -6.62 -15.47
CA GLU A 248 -19.51 -5.84 -14.22
C GLU A 248 -18.26 -4.97 -14.07
N MET A 249 -17.24 -5.13 -14.91
CA MET A 249 -16.03 -4.32 -14.84
C MET A 249 -16.28 -2.87 -15.30
N TRP A 250 -16.01 -1.91 -14.43
CA TRP A 250 -16.16 -0.51 -14.79
C TRP A 250 -15.13 -0.04 -15.82
N PRO A 251 -15.50 0.88 -16.73
CA PRO A 251 -14.53 1.50 -17.64
C PRO A 251 -13.42 2.29 -16.93
N SER A 252 -13.63 2.67 -15.66
CA SER A 252 -12.63 3.32 -14.80
C SER A 252 -11.64 2.35 -14.18
N GLU A 253 -11.84 1.04 -14.30
CA GLU A 253 -10.93 0.05 -13.72
C GLU A 253 -9.53 0.16 -14.32
N SER A 254 -8.47 0.18 -13.50
CA SER A 254 -7.07 0.31 -13.91
C SER A 254 -6.67 -0.60 -15.08
N ALA A 255 -7.05 -1.88 -15.07
CA ALA A 255 -6.82 -2.86 -16.12
C ALA A 255 -7.54 -2.49 -17.43
N ALA A 256 -8.71 -1.84 -17.37
CA ALA A 256 -9.41 -1.32 -18.55
C ALA A 256 -8.74 -0.04 -19.06
N VAL A 257 -8.49 0.94 -18.18
CA VAL A 257 -7.86 2.23 -18.50
C VAL A 257 -6.49 2.05 -19.15
N TRP A 258 -5.67 1.14 -18.62
CA TRP A 258 -4.30 0.90 -19.05
C TRP A 258 -4.13 -0.37 -19.90
N SER A 259 -5.24 -0.92 -20.43
CA SER A 259 -5.26 -2.19 -21.18
C SER A 259 -4.29 -2.19 -22.37
N GLU A 260 -4.42 -1.23 -23.29
CA GLU A 260 -3.58 -1.15 -24.49
C GLU A 260 -2.10 -0.92 -24.13
N VAL A 261 -1.84 -0.02 -23.18
CA VAL A 261 -0.47 0.27 -22.72
C VAL A 261 0.18 -1.00 -22.16
N SER A 262 -0.54 -1.72 -21.31
CA SER A 262 -0.09 -2.98 -20.71
C SER A 262 0.19 -4.04 -21.78
N GLN A 263 -0.72 -4.20 -22.76
CA GLN A 263 -0.56 -5.16 -23.85
C GLN A 263 0.69 -4.89 -24.69
N TYR A 264 0.96 -3.62 -25.04
CA TYR A 264 2.15 -3.27 -25.82
C TYR A 264 3.45 -3.39 -25.01
N ILE A 265 3.44 -3.02 -23.71
CA ILE A 265 4.58 -3.28 -22.81
C ILE A 265 4.89 -4.78 -22.72
N MET A 266 3.87 -5.62 -22.56
CA MET A 266 4.04 -7.09 -22.48
C MET A 266 4.60 -7.69 -23.78
N ARG A 267 4.30 -7.07 -24.93
CA ARG A 267 4.84 -7.44 -26.25
C ARG A 267 6.18 -6.77 -26.57
N GLN A 268 6.70 -5.92 -25.68
CA GLN A 268 7.90 -5.09 -25.87
C GLN A 268 7.82 -4.16 -27.09
N ASP A 269 6.61 -3.74 -27.49
CA ASP A 269 6.36 -2.76 -28.55
C ASP A 269 6.34 -1.35 -27.92
N TRP A 270 7.53 -0.79 -27.68
CA TRP A 270 7.71 0.45 -26.91
C TRP A 270 7.18 1.70 -27.60
N GLU A 271 7.16 1.70 -28.93
CA GLU A 271 6.59 2.78 -29.74
C GLU A 271 5.09 2.85 -29.50
N LYS A 272 4.36 1.76 -29.75
CA LYS A 272 2.91 1.70 -29.52
C LYS A 272 2.53 1.84 -28.05
N ALA A 273 3.34 1.32 -27.12
CA ALA A 273 3.11 1.55 -25.70
C ALA A 273 3.17 3.04 -25.34
N SER A 274 4.10 3.78 -25.95
CA SER A 274 4.23 5.23 -25.73
C SER A 274 3.07 6.01 -26.35
N GLU A 275 2.61 5.62 -27.53
CA GLU A 275 1.44 6.20 -28.20
C GLU A 275 0.16 5.98 -27.39
N ALA A 276 -0.12 4.73 -27.00
CA ALA A 276 -1.28 4.39 -26.18
C ALA A 276 -1.27 5.12 -24.84
N LYS A 277 -0.10 5.21 -24.19
CA LYS A 277 0.07 5.95 -22.94
C LYS A 277 -0.22 7.44 -23.12
N LYS A 278 0.30 8.04 -24.19
CA LYS A 278 0.02 9.44 -24.55
C LYS A 278 -1.47 9.67 -24.79
N ALA A 279 -2.16 8.74 -25.46
CA ALA A 279 -3.60 8.84 -25.71
C ALA A 279 -4.42 8.89 -24.41
N VAL A 280 -4.10 8.04 -23.42
CA VAL A 280 -4.72 8.08 -22.08
C VAL A 280 -4.48 9.42 -21.40
N GLU A 281 -3.22 9.88 -21.38
CA GLU A 281 -2.82 11.12 -20.71
C GLU A 281 -3.44 12.37 -21.39
N GLU A 282 -3.56 12.39 -22.71
CA GLU A 282 -4.19 13.48 -23.47
C GLU A 282 -5.70 13.53 -23.28
N LYS A 283 -6.37 12.37 -23.25
CA LYS A 283 -7.80 12.27 -22.91
C LYS A 283 -8.06 12.90 -21.54
N GLN A 284 -7.21 12.63 -20.55
CA GLN A 284 -7.33 13.22 -19.22
C GLN A 284 -7.10 14.74 -19.20
N ARG A 285 -6.10 15.24 -19.94
CA ARG A 285 -5.89 16.69 -20.06
C ARG A 285 -7.07 17.39 -20.76
N LYS A 286 -7.74 16.72 -21.70
CA LYS A 286 -8.96 17.23 -22.33
C LYS A 286 -10.11 17.30 -21.32
N LEU A 287 -10.39 16.21 -20.61
CA LEU A 287 -11.44 16.15 -19.58
C LEU A 287 -11.21 17.14 -18.43
N LEU A 288 -9.95 17.43 -18.07
CA LEU A 288 -9.62 18.47 -17.11
C LEU A 288 -10.00 19.86 -17.61
N ARG A 289 -9.57 20.22 -18.83
CA ARG A 289 -9.88 21.53 -19.43
C ARG A 289 -11.39 21.75 -19.59
N GLU A 290 -12.13 20.70 -19.97
CA GLU A 290 -13.59 20.76 -20.09
C GLU A 290 -14.24 21.09 -18.73
N ARG A 291 -13.85 20.38 -17.67
CA ARG A 291 -14.35 20.65 -16.30
C ARG A 291 -13.98 22.05 -15.80
N GLU A 292 -12.74 22.48 -16.01
CA GLU A 292 -12.29 23.83 -15.65
C GLU A 292 -13.09 24.91 -16.40
N SER A 293 -13.35 24.70 -17.70
CA SER A 293 -14.15 25.64 -18.50
C SER A 293 -15.61 25.70 -18.07
N ALA A 294 -16.14 24.61 -17.52
CA ALA A 294 -17.49 24.52 -16.99
C ALA A 294 -17.60 24.96 -15.52
N GLY A 295 -16.48 25.23 -14.83
CA GLY A 295 -16.46 25.53 -13.40
C GLY A 295 -16.83 24.33 -12.50
N GLU A 296 -16.67 23.11 -13.01
CA GLU A 296 -17.07 21.88 -12.31
C GLU A 296 -15.94 21.35 -11.42
N THR A 297 -16.26 21.06 -10.17
CA THR A 297 -15.35 20.35 -9.25
C THR A 297 -15.52 18.84 -9.41
N TRP A 298 -14.41 18.11 -9.43
CA TRP A 298 -14.46 16.65 -9.42
C TRP A 298 -15.04 16.13 -8.11
N VAL A 299 -16.02 15.22 -8.21
CA VAL A 299 -16.59 14.49 -7.07
C VAL A 299 -16.26 13.00 -7.26
N PRO A 300 -15.49 12.39 -6.34
CA PRO A 300 -15.22 10.95 -6.40
C PRO A 300 -16.50 10.13 -6.32
N LYS A 301 -16.53 8.98 -6.99
CA LYS A 301 -17.74 8.16 -7.12
C LYS A 301 -17.99 7.27 -5.90
N HIS A 302 -16.93 6.85 -5.22
CA HIS A 302 -17.01 5.84 -4.16
C HIS A 302 -16.63 6.37 -2.78
N PHE A 303 -16.06 7.57 -2.73
CA PHE A 303 -15.53 8.16 -1.50
C PHE A 303 -16.00 9.61 -1.33
N THR A 304 -16.29 9.97 -0.09
CA THR A 304 -16.37 11.38 0.33
C THR A 304 -14.97 11.82 0.72
N VAL A 305 -14.50 12.93 0.18
CA VAL A 305 -13.13 13.41 0.39
C VAL A 305 -13.15 14.83 0.92
N THR A 306 -12.31 15.07 1.93
CA THR A 306 -12.08 16.39 2.50
C THR A 306 -10.60 16.70 2.46
N CYS A 307 -10.26 17.97 2.27
CA CYS A 307 -8.89 18.45 2.35
C CYS A 307 -8.89 19.76 3.13
N SER A 308 -8.19 19.80 4.26
CA SER A 308 -8.00 21.02 5.04
C SER A 308 -6.52 21.34 5.23
N LYS A 309 -6.21 22.59 5.58
CA LYS A 309 -4.82 23.01 5.86
C LYS A 309 -4.23 22.33 7.10
N GLU A 310 -5.08 21.94 8.05
CA GLU A 310 -4.68 21.40 9.36
C GLU A 310 -4.59 19.86 9.35
N SER A 311 -5.59 19.20 8.77
CA SER A 311 -5.70 17.73 8.75
C SER A 311 -5.15 17.08 7.48
N GLY A 312 -4.82 17.86 6.45
CA GLY A 312 -4.48 17.34 5.13
C GLY A 312 -5.68 16.65 4.46
N TRP A 313 -5.39 15.67 3.61
CA TRP A 313 -6.40 14.86 2.91
C TRP A 313 -6.97 13.78 3.81
N ASP A 314 -8.30 13.67 3.81
CA ASP A 314 -9.02 12.56 4.42
C ASP A 314 -10.13 12.04 3.51
N CYS A 315 -10.50 10.76 3.67
CA CYS A 315 -11.59 10.16 2.91
C CYS A 315 -12.39 9.16 3.72
N SER A 316 -13.70 9.10 3.49
CA SER A 316 -14.58 8.03 3.97
C SER A 316 -15.25 7.34 2.80
N SER A 317 -15.48 6.03 2.92
CA SER A 317 -16.25 5.30 1.92
C SER A 317 -17.72 5.73 1.97
N ILE A 318 -18.36 5.84 0.80
CA ILE A 318 -19.80 6.11 0.70
C ILE A 318 -20.60 4.87 1.14
N LYS A 319 -20.07 3.66 0.88
CA LYS A 319 -20.69 2.40 1.28
C LYS A 319 -20.02 1.87 2.54
N LYS A 320 -20.80 1.28 3.44
CA LYS A 320 -20.27 0.64 4.66
C LYS A 320 -19.44 -0.61 4.36
N VAL A 321 -19.78 -1.32 3.28
CA VAL A 321 -19.16 -2.59 2.89
C VAL A 321 -18.72 -2.51 1.43
N VAL A 322 -17.56 -3.07 1.12
CA VAL A 322 -17.09 -3.27 -0.24
C VAL A 322 -17.69 -4.57 -0.80
N PRO A 323 -18.48 -4.51 -1.88
CA PRO A 323 -19.07 -5.71 -2.47
C PRO A 323 -17.99 -6.58 -3.12
N PRO A 324 -18.31 -7.88 -3.40
CA PRO A 324 -17.47 -8.71 -4.25
C PRO A 324 -17.12 -8.04 -5.58
N ALA A 325 -15.91 -8.29 -6.05
CA ALA A 325 -15.34 -7.64 -7.21
C ALA A 325 -15.38 -8.50 -8.48
N PRO A 326 -15.45 -7.87 -9.66
CA PRO A 326 -15.32 -8.58 -10.94
C PRO A 326 -13.91 -9.14 -11.16
N ILE A 327 -12.89 -8.57 -10.49
CA ILE A 327 -11.51 -9.06 -10.52
C ILE A 327 -11.24 -9.87 -9.25
N VAL A 328 -10.72 -11.09 -9.40
CA VAL A 328 -10.44 -11.97 -8.27
C VAL A 328 -9.00 -12.45 -8.31
N VAL A 329 -8.30 -12.39 -7.17
CA VAL A 329 -7.01 -13.05 -6.99
C VAL A 329 -7.27 -14.52 -6.69
N PRO A 330 -6.76 -15.46 -7.50
CA PRO A 330 -6.94 -16.89 -7.21
C PRO A 330 -6.29 -17.26 -5.86
N LEU A 331 -6.96 -18.15 -5.12
CA LEU A 331 -6.44 -18.74 -3.88
C LEU A 331 -5.29 -19.72 -4.16
#